data_AF-A0ABD2N3K6-F1
#
_entry.id   AF-A0ABD2N3K6-F1
#
_cell.length_a   1.000
_cell.length_b   1.000
_cell.length_c   1.000
_cell.angle_alpha   90.00
_cell.angle_beta   90.00
_cell.angle_gamma   90.00
#
_symmetry.space_group_name_H-M   'P 1'
#
loop_
_entity.id
_entity.type
_entity.pdbx_description
1 polymer ?
#
loop_
_entity_poly.entity_id
_entity_poly.type
_entity_poly.pdbx_seq_one_letter_code
_entity_poly.pdbx_strand_id
1 'polypeptide(L)'
;MKDPRVKGKVSEMIENMLEPINKTAEFHIENVWNNFKNSDTLQMNPEAENPTKKQRLVTNDILDLTAERALHRNKNPEQSRRLNTEVKARIWRAKADWYSQECTEIEEFGRKHDMFNLHKKVKGVTGLQKWKATNTSVDESGKIIQDPEEQLIQ
;
A
#
# COMPACT_ATOMS: atom_id res chain seq x y z
N MET A 1 -34.87 -21.10 -46.13
CA MET A 1 -34.56 -20.08 -47.15
C MET A 1 -33.78 -18.95 -46.48
N LYS A 2 -32.45 -18.87 -46.66
CA LYS A 2 -31.66 -17.69 -46.29
C LYS A 2 -31.55 -16.83 -47.55
N ASP A 3 -32.42 -15.85 -47.69
CA ASP A 3 -32.40 -14.96 -48.87
C ASP A 3 -31.03 -14.24 -48.93
N PRO A 4 -30.23 -14.45 -49.99
CA PRO A 4 -28.90 -13.85 -50.12
C PRO A 4 -28.92 -12.32 -50.09
N ARG A 5 -30.03 -11.71 -50.51
CA ARG A 5 -30.19 -10.24 -50.55
C ARG A 5 -30.41 -9.66 -49.17
N VAL A 6 -31.08 -10.39 -48.28
CA VAL A 6 -31.31 -10.00 -46.89
C VAL A 6 -30.01 -10.15 -46.09
N LYS A 7 -29.24 -11.20 -46.34
CA LYS A 7 -27.93 -11.41 -45.68
C LYS A 7 -26.93 -10.31 -46.05
N GLY A 8 -26.86 -9.92 -47.33
CA GLY A 8 -25.97 -8.84 -47.79
C GLY A 8 -26.29 -7.51 -47.11
N LYS A 9 -27.57 -7.11 -47.08
CA LYS A 9 -28.02 -5.88 -46.40
C LYS A 9 -27.74 -5.88 -44.90
N VAL A 10 -27.92 -7.02 -44.23
CA VAL A 10 -27.64 -7.14 -42.79
C VAL A 10 -26.13 -7.08 -42.53
N SER A 11 -25.31 -7.68 -43.39
CA SER A 11 -23.84 -7.59 -43.26
C SER A 11 -23.34 -6.16 -43.43
N GLU A 12 -23.82 -5.46 -44.47
CA GLU A 12 -23.46 -4.07 -44.75
C GLU A 12 -23.94 -3.12 -43.64
N MET A 13 -25.10 -3.40 -43.05
CA MET A 13 -25.61 -2.64 -41.91
C MET A 13 -24.77 -2.87 -40.64
N ILE A 14 -24.30 -4.09 -40.41
CA ILE A 14 -23.42 -4.43 -39.29
C ILE A 14 -22.02 -3.79 -39.48
N GLU A 15 -21.45 -3.84 -40.67
CA GLU A 15 -20.16 -3.20 -40.99
C GLU A 15 -20.21 -1.68 -40.79
N ASN A 16 -21.28 -1.03 -41.26
CA ASN A 16 -21.48 0.40 -41.07
C ASN A 16 -21.72 0.80 -39.60
N MET A 17 -22.24 -0.10 -38.77
CA MET A 17 -22.39 0.13 -37.32
C MET A 17 -21.10 -0.14 -36.53
N LEU A 18 -20.20 -0.98 -37.03
CA LEU A 18 -18.94 -1.35 -36.36
C LEU A 18 -17.77 -0.40 -36.67
N GLU A 19 -17.74 0.19 -37.87
CA GLU A 19 -16.73 1.18 -38.31
C GLU A 19 -16.54 2.37 -37.33
N PRO A 20 -17.62 3.01 -36.80
CA PRO A 20 -17.48 4.08 -35.83
C PRO A 20 -16.91 3.60 -34.49
N ILE A 21 -17.35 2.41 -34.05
CA ILE A 21 -17.00 1.83 -32.73
C ILE A 21 -15.50 1.53 -32.66
N ASN A 22 -14.93 0.95 -33.73
CA ASN A 22 -13.50 0.59 -33.78
C ASN A 22 -12.59 1.84 -33.70
N LYS A 23 -12.97 2.93 -34.39
CA LYS A 23 -12.23 4.20 -34.34
C LYS A 23 -12.36 4.93 -32.99
N THR A 24 -13.51 4.82 -32.32
CA THR A 24 -13.68 5.37 -30.96
C THR A 24 -12.98 4.55 -29.88
N ALA A 25 -12.80 3.24 -30.07
CA ALA A 25 -12.19 2.38 -29.05
C ALA A 25 -10.69 2.66 -28.86
N GLU A 26 -9.94 2.86 -29.94
CA GLU A 26 -8.51 3.22 -29.87
C GLU A 26 -8.31 4.59 -29.19
N PHE A 27 -9.11 5.58 -29.57
CA PHE A 27 -9.07 6.91 -28.96
C PHE A 27 -9.48 6.92 -27.48
N HIS A 28 -10.37 5.99 -27.09
CA HIS A 28 -10.83 5.84 -25.72
C HIS A 28 -9.81 5.13 -24.83
N ILE A 29 -9.09 4.12 -25.33
CA ILE A 29 -8.07 3.42 -24.54
C ILE A 29 -6.89 4.35 -24.23
N GLU A 30 -6.38 5.08 -25.22
CA GLU A 30 -5.25 6.00 -25.02
C GLU A 30 -5.64 7.15 -24.08
N ASN A 31 -6.88 7.65 -24.19
CA ASN A 31 -7.38 8.67 -23.27
C ASN A 31 -7.64 8.12 -21.85
N VAL A 32 -8.18 6.91 -21.70
CA VAL A 32 -8.33 6.27 -20.38
C VAL A 32 -6.96 6.00 -19.76
N TRP A 33 -5.98 5.60 -20.57
CA TRP A 33 -4.61 5.35 -20.13
C TRP A 33 -3.87 6.63 -19.76
N ASN A 34 -4.01 7.70 -20.53
CA ASN A 34 -3.47 9.02 -20.20
C ASN A 34 -4.19 9.64 -19.00
N ASN A 35 -5.50 9.48 -18.86
CA ASN A 35 -6.22 9.88 -17.66
C ASN A 35 -5.81 9.05 -16.43
N PHE A 36 -5.46 7.77 -16.62
CA PHE A 36 -4.94 6.93 -15.55
C PHE A 36 -3.53 7.39 -15.12
N LYS A 37 -2.62 7.61 -16.08
CA LYS A 37 -1.27 8.16 -15.85
C LYS A 37 -1.30 9.54 -15.19
N ASN A 38 -2.25 10.38 -15.58
CA ASN A 38 -2.41 11.74 -15.06
C ASN A 38 -3.31 11.82 -13.82
N SER A 39 -3.98 10.72 -13.44
CA SER A 39 -4.67 10.66 -12.16
C SER A 39 -3.61 10.64 -11.08
N ASP A 40 -3.69 11.55 -10.12
CA ASP A 40 -2.77 11.73 -8.99
C ASP A 40 -2.58 10.49 -8.08
N THR A 41 -3.10 9.32 -8.47
CA THR A 41 -2.93 8.05 -7.77
C THR A 41 -1.50 7.50 -7.80
N LEU A 42 -0.63 8.03 -8.67
CA LEU A 42 0.80 7.75 -8.68
C LEU A 42 1.65 8.79 -7.96
N GLN A 43 1.05 9.86 -7.42
CA GLN A 43 1.70 10.60 -6.34
C GLN A 43 1.63 9.72 -5.10
N MET A 44 2.54 8.74 -5.02
CA MET A 44 2.94 8.18 -3.74
C MET A 44 3.37 9.38 -2.91
N ASN A 45 2.47 9.86 -2.07
CA ASN A 45 2.77 10.92 -1.14
C ASN A 45 3.93 10.37 -0.28
N PRO A 46 5.16 10.89 -0.41
CA PRO A 46 6.29 10.37 0.36
C PRO A 46 6.07 10.57 1.86
N GLU A 47 5.08 11.38 2.26
CA GLU A 47 4.68 11.63 3.64
C GLU A 47 3.58 10.68 4.15
N ALA A 48 2.94 9.88 3.29
CA ALA A 48 2.10 8.77 3.73
C ALA A 48 2.96 7.54 4.13
N GLU A 49 4.09 7.80 4.81
CA GLU A 49 4.79 6.75 5.54
C GLU A 49 3.83 6.28 6.64
N ASN A 50 3.18 5.14 6.39
CA ASN A 50 2.48 4.41 7.44
C ASN A 50 3.43 4.33 8.63
N PRO A 51 3.11 4.96 9.79
CA PRO A 51 4.07 5.08 10.87
C PRO A 51 4.55 3.69 11.23
N THR A 52 5.88 3.54 11.30
CA THR A 52 6.52 2.30 11.67
C THR A 52 5.93 1.81 12.99
N LYS A 53 5.95 0.50 13.25
CA LYS A 53 5.44 -0.06 14.52
C LYS A 53 6.04 0.66 15.74
N LYS A 54 7.29 1.12 15.66
CA LYS A 54 7.95 1.90 16.71
C LYS A 54 7.27 3.26 16.92
N GLN A 55 6.93 3.98 15.86
CA GLN A 55 6.25 5.28 15.93
C GLN A 55 4.81 5.16 16.46
N ARG A 56 4.09 4.07 16.14
CA ARG A 56 2.72 3.84 16.64
C ARG A 56 2.64 3.60 18.15
N LEU A 57 3.71 3.03 18.73
CA LEU A 57 3.78 2.69 20.15
C LEU A 57 4.32 3.82 21.04
N VAL A 58 4.77 4.92 20.44
CA VAL A 58 5.33 6.08 21.13
C VAL A 58 4.28 7.20 21.11
N THR A 59 3.55 7.32 22.21
CA THR A 59 2.59 8.43 22.43
C THR A 59 3.32 9.68 22.92
N ASN A 60 2.73 10.86 22.73
CA ASN A 60 3.28 12.13 23.24
C ASN A 60 3.56 12.06 24.75
N ASP A 61 2.69 11.42 25.50
CA ASP A 61 2.86 11.15 26.94
C ASP A 61 4.14 10.38 27.29
N ILE A 62 4.59 9.45 26.42
CA ILE A 62 5.84 8.69 26.61
C ILE A 62 7.04 9.59 26.27
N LEU A 63 6.91 10.44 25.24
CA LEU A 63 7.95 11.41 24.87
C LEU A 63 8.17 12.43 25.99
N ASP A 64 7.09 12.97 26.55
CA ASP A 64 7.12 13.96 27.62
C ASP A 64 7.77 13.39 28.90
N LEU A 65 7.38 12.17 29.31
CA LEU A 65 8.03 11.49 30.44
C LEU A 65 9.50 11.15 30.19
N THR A 66 9.87 10.88 28.94
CA THR A 66 11.26 10.59 28.60
C THR A 66 12.10 11.86 28.66
N ALA A 67 11.53 12.99 28.24
CA ALA A 67 12.14 14.32 28.40
C ALA A 67 12.28 14.69 29.88
N GLU A 68 11.24 14.47 30.69
CA GLU A 68 11.28 14.69 32.14
C GLU A 68 12.36 13.82 32.81
N ARG A 69 12.46 12.54 32.44
CA ARG A 69 13.53 11.65 32.92
C ARG A 69 14.93 12.20 32.61
N ALA A 70 15.12 12.82 31.44
CA ALA A 70 16.41 13.37 31.05
C ALA A 70 16.86 14.50 31.98
N LEU A 71 15.92 15.30 32.51
CA LEU A 71 16.20 16.40 33.45
C LEU A 71 16.69 15.90 34.82
N HIS A 72 16.27 14.69 35.23
CA HIS A 72 16.59 14.12 36.54
C HIS A 72 17.80 13.16 36.54
N ARG A 73 18.33 12.80 35.37
CA ARG A 73 19.36 11.74 35.20
C ARG A 73 20.58 11.87 36.12
N ASN A 74 21.04 13.08 36.38
CA ASN A 74 22.21 13.37 37.22
C ASN A 74 21.88 14.20 38.48
N LYS A 75 20.61 14.61 38.66
CA LYS A 75 20.18 15.49 39.75
C LYS A 75 19.45 14.74 40.85
N ASN A 76 18.65 13.74 40.48
CA ASN A 76 17.88 12.93 41.42
C ASN A 76 17.75 11.49 40.90
N PRO A 77 18.64 10.58 41.31
CA PRO A 77 18.66 9.21 40.80
C PRO A 77 17.40 8.42 41.17
N GLU A 78 16.81 8.65 42.34
CA GLU A 78 15.56 8.01 42.77
C GLU A 78 14.38 8.43 41.89
N GLN A 79 14.25 9.72 41.61
CA GLN A 79 13.20 10.24 40.73
C GLN A 79 13.40 9.78 39.27
N SER A 80 14.64 9.74 38.78
CA SER A 80 14.96 9.17 37.47
C SER A 80 14.57 7.69 37.37
N ARG A 81 14.81 6.90 38.42
CA ARG A 81 14.40 5.48 38.49
C ARG A 81 12.88 5.33 38.49
N ARG A 82 12.15 6.13 39.27
CA ARG A 82 10.68 6.15 39.28
C ARG A 82 10.10 6.49 37.92
N LEU A 83 10.58 7.57 37.29
CA LEU A 83 10.17 7.97 35.94
C LEU A 83 10.48 6.88 34.91
N ASN A 84 11.62 6.20 35.02
CA ASN A 84 11.94 5.09 34.13
C ASN A 84 10.97 3.91 34.28
N THR A 85 10.54 3.59 35.50
CA THR A 85 9.51 2.56 35.74
C THR A 85 8.18 2.98 35.11
N GLU A 86 7.77 4.24 35.28
CA GLU A 86 6.53 4.75 34.69
C GLU A 86 6.59 4.76 33.16
N VAL A 87 7.69 5.23 32.55
CA VAL A 87 7.91 5.18 31.10
C VAL A 87 7.75 3.75 30.57
N LYS A 88 8.39 2.77 31.23
CA LYS A 88 8.24 1.35 30.86
C LYS A 88 6.79 0.90 30.98
N ALA A 89 6.11 1.22 32.07
CA ALA A 89 4.71 0.86 32.27
C ALA A 89 3.80 1.45 31.17
N ARG A 90 4.01 2.71 30.78
CA ARG A 90 3.27 3.33 29.67
C ARG A 90 3.56 2.69 28.32
N ILE A 91 4.82 2.36 28.03
CA ILE A 91 5.18 1.60 26.82
C ILE A 91 4.48 0.23 26.80
N TRP A 92 4.43 -0.46 27.95
CA TRP A 92 3.74 -1.75 28.06
C TRP A 92 2.24 -1.63 27.80
N ARG A 93 1.58 -0.62 28.38
CA ARG A 93 0.15 -0.35 28.14
C ARG A 93 -0.11 -0.02 26.67
N ALA A 94 0.63 0.93 26.11
CA ALA A 94 0.49 1.31 24.70
C ALA A 94 0.68 0.12 23.75
N LYS A 95 1.63 -0.78 24.07
CA LYS A 95 1.85 -2.02 23.32
C LYS A 95 0.68 -3.00 23.45
N ALA A 96 0.13 -3.16 24.65
CA ALA A 96 -1.03 -4.01 24.89
C ALA A 96 -2.27 -3.49 24.14
N ASP A 97 -2.52 -2.19 24.22
CA ASP A 97 -3.64 -1.53 23.54
C ASP A 97 -3.53 -1.68 22.02
N TRP A 98 -2.32 -1.48 21.47
CA TRP A 98 -2.07 -1.70 20.06
C TRP A 98 -2.35 -3.15 19.63
N TYR A 99 -1.82 -4.15 20.35
CA TYR A 99 -2.12 -5.55 20.01
C TYR A 99 -3.61 -5.88 20.13
N SER A 100 -4.30 -5.33 21.13
CA SER A 100 -5.75 -5.51 21.31
C SER A 100 -6.54 -4.99 20.10
N GLN A 101 -6.21 -3.78 19.63
CA GLN A 101 -6.82 -3.20 18.43
C GLN A 101 -6.54 -4.04 17.18
N GLU A 102 -5.29 -4.45 16.98
CA GLU A 102 -4.91 -5.26 15.82
C GLU A 102 -5.58 -6.64 15.83
N CYS A 103 -5.74 -7.29 17.00
CA CYS A 103 -6.49 -8.53 17.14
C CYS A 103 -7.97 -8.34 16.78
N THR A 104 -8.59 -7.25 17.25
CA THR A 104 -9.99 -6.93 16.94
C THR A 104 -10.21 -6.80 15.44
N GLU A 105 -9.30 -6.12 14.74
CA GLU A 105 -9.37 -5.96 13.28
C GLU A 105 -9.15 -7.28 12.54
N ILE A 106 -8.25 -8.14 13.02
CA ILE A 106 -8.04 -9.49 12.47
C ILE A 106 -9.31 -10.34 12.61
N GLU A 107 -9.96 -10.30 13.76
CA GLU A 107 -11.22 -11.01 14.02
C GLU A 107 -12.35 -10.50 13.11
N GLU A 108 -12.40 -9.20 12.82
CA GLU A 108 -13.33 -8.64 11.84
C GLU A 108 -13.14 -9.19 10.43
N PHE A 109 -11.89 -9.30 9.96
CA PHE A 109 -11.62 -9.92 8.66
C PHE A 109 -12.05 -11.39 8.66
N GLY A 110 -11.84 -12.10 9.77
CA GLY A 110 -12.32 -13.48 9.95
C GLY A 110 -13.84 -13.57 9.83
N ARG A 111 -14.59 -12.70 10.52
CA ARG A 111 -16.05 -12.62 10.43
C ARG A 111 -16.56 -12.30 9.03
N LYS A 112 -15.84 -11.47 8.27
CA LYS A 112 -16.16 -11.11 6.88
C LYS A 112 -15.72 -12.16 5.86
N HIS A 113 -15.14 -13.28 6.28
CA HIS A 113 -14.48 -14.28 5.42
C HIS A 113 -13.41 -13.68 4.48
N ASP A 114 -12.82 -12.54 4.85
CA ASP A 114 -11.78 -11.87 4.10
C ASP A 114 -10.40 -12.46 4.45
N MET A 115 -10.16 -13.66 3.94
CA MET A 115 -8.92 -14.41 4.21
C MET A 115 -7.67 -13.69 3.70
N PHE A 116 -7.80 -12.89 2.64
CA PHE A 116 -6.68 -12.14 2.07
C PHE A 116 -6.19 -11.07 3.06
N ASN A 117 -7.10 -10.20 3.51
CA ASN A 117 -6.73 -9.14 4.44
C ASN A 117 -6.39 -9.68 5.83
N LEU A 118 -7.05 -10.74 6.29
CA LEU A 118 -6.67 -11.46 7.51
C LEU A 118 -5.20 -11.90 7.46
N HIS A 119 -4.81 -12.63 6.41
CA HIS A 119 -3.44 -13.15 6.30
C HIS A 119 -2.41 -12.04 6.12
N LYS A 120 -2.74 -10.98 5.36
CA LYS A 120 -1.91 -9.79 5.22
C LYS A 120 -1.66 -9.12 6.57
N LYS A 121 -2.72 -8.91 7.35
CA LYS A 121 -2.67 -8.27 8.67
C LYS A 121 -1.90 -9.10 9.69
N VAL A 122 -2.15 -10.41 9.76
CA VAL A 122 -1.41 -11.33 10.64
C VAL A 122 0.09 -11.30 10.35
N LYS A 123 0.50 -11.32 9.07
CA LYS A 123 1.92 -11.19 8.68
C LYS A 123 2.50 -9.83 9.07
N GLY A 124 1.69 -8.77 8.91
CA GLY A 124 2.03 -7.42 9.34
C GLY A 124 2.31 -7.36 10.83
N VAL A 125 1.38 -7.82 11.68
CA VAL A 125 1.46 -7.77 13.15
C VAL A 125 2.59 -8.65 13.71
N THR A 126 2.74 -9.87 13.20
CA THR A 126 3.79 -10.82 13.62
C THR A 126 5.18 -10.45 13.11
N GLY A 127 5.29 -9.54 12.15
CA GLY A 127 6.58 -9.16 11.55
C GLY A 127 7.13 -10.18 10.58
N LEU A 128 6.32 -11.16 10.16
CA LEU A 128 6.65 -12.13 9.13
C LEU A 128 6.52 -11.57 7.71
N GLN A 129 6.07 -10.32 7.57
CA GLN A 129 6.06 -9.61 6.30
C GLN A 129 7.51 -9.34 5.86
N LYS A 130 7.99 -10.16 4.93
CA LYS A 130 9.27 -9.94 4.26
C LYS A 130 9.18 -8.64 3.45
N TRP A 131 10.15 -7.75 3.63
CA TRP A 131 10.34 -6.61 2.73
C TRP A 131 10.59 -7.19 1.34
N LYS A 132 9.72 -6.87 0.38
CA LYS A 132 10.01 -7.16 -1.02
C LYS A 132 11.01 -6.10 -1.45
N ALA A 133 12.29 -6.47 -1.55
CA ALA A 133 13.22 -5.65 -2.30
C ALA A 133 12.67 -5.64 -3.73
N THR A 134 12.21 -4.49 -4.19
CA THR A 134 11.98 -4.27 -5.60
C THR A 134 13.35 -4.27 -6.23
N ASN A 135 13.77 -5.43 -6.74
CA ASN A 135 14.97 -5.52 -7.55
C ASN A 135 14.67 -4.78 -8.84
N THR A 136 15.05 -3.51 -8.90
CA THR A 136 14.99 -2.72 -10.12
C THR A 136 16.19 -3.12 -10.97
N SER A 137 15.95 -3.86 -12.04
CA SER A 137 16.98 -4.13 -13.04
C SER A 137 17.31 -2.83 -13.77
N VAL A 138 18.57 -2.45 -13.77
CA VAL A 138 19.08 -1.28 -14.48
C VAL A 138 20.05 -1.73 -15.56
N ASP A 139 20.07 -1.03 -16.68
CA ASP A 139 21.06 -1.24 -17.74
C ASP A 139 22.44 -0.62 -17.37
N GLU A 140 23.44 -0.80 -18.23
CA GLU A 140 24.80 -0.26 -18.03
C GLU A 140 24.84 1.29 -17.97
N SER A 141 23.79 1.95 -18.47
CA SER A 141 23.63 3.41 -18.43
C SER A 141 22.87 3.92 -17.21
N GLY A 142 22.41 3.02 -16.32
CA GLY A 142 21.65 3.33 -15.12
C GLY A 142 20.16 3.58 -15.36
N LYS A 143 19.64 3.26 -16.55
CA LYS A 143 18.22 3.37 -16.88
C LYS A 143 17.47 2.11 -16.42
N ILE A 144 16.28 2.30 -15.86
CA ILE A 144 15.42 1.21 -15.39
C ILE A 144 14.89 0.42 -16.59
N ILE A 145 15.16 -0.88 -16.63
CA ILE A 145 14.65 -1.80 -17.64
C ILE A 145 13.18 -2.07 -17.33
N GLN A 146 12.27 -1.50 -18.12
CA GLN A 146 10.82 -1.65 -17.95
C GLN A 146 10.23 -2.70 -18.88
N ASP A 147 10.91 -3.02 -19.99
CA ASP A 147 10.44 -3.97 -21.00
C ASP A 147 11.25 -5.28 -21.02
N PRO A 148 10.61 -6.46 -21.04
CA PRO A 148 11.29 -7.76 -21.12
C PRO A 148 12.15 -7.94 -22.37
N GLU A 149 11.87 -7.20 -23.45
CA GLU A 149 12.59 -7.30 -24.73
C GLU A 149 13.95 -6.58 -24.72
N GLU A 150 14.21 -5.70 -23.74
CA GLU A 150 15.52 -5.04 -23.58
C GLU A 150 16.59 -6.01 -23.02
N GLN A 151 16.22 -7.23 -22.62
CA GLN A 151 17.17 -8.25 -22.13
C GLN A 151 17.91 -9.02 -23.24
N LEU A 152 17.64 -8.75 -24.52
CA LEU A 152 18.13 -9.56 -25.65
C LEU A 152 19.13 -8.83 -26.55
N ILE A 153 20.19 -8.27 -25.99
CA ILE A 153 21.46 -8.07 -26.74
C ILE A 153 22.64 -8.34 -25.79
N GLN A 154 23.10 -9.60 -25.79
CA GLN A 154 24.47 -9.98 -25.43
C GLN A 154 25.16 -10.53 -26.68
#